data_AF-A0A962UQW8-F1
#
_entry.id   AF-A0A962UQW8-F1
#
_cell.length_a   1.000
_cell.length_b   1.000
_cell.length_c   1.000
_cell.angle_alpha   90.00
_cell.angle_beta   90.00
_cell.angle_gamma   90.00
#
_symmetry.space_group_name_H-M   'P 1'
#
loop_
_entity.id
_entity.type
_entity.pdbx_description
1 polymer ?
#
loop_
_entity_poly.entity_id
_entity_poly.type
_entity_poly.pdbx_seq_one_letter_code
_entity_poly.pdbx_strand_id
1 'polypeptide(L)' 'SMVGQVFAAGKLRLHFARIATAGAEAQDTFAITDRDDQPISDPERLAAIAEALRSKLDD' A
#
# COMPACT_ATOMS: atom_id res chain seq x y z
N SER A 1 2.84 -3.91 -10.79
CA SER A 1 1.70 -3.35 -10.05
C SER A 1 2.05 -1.92 -9.64
N MET A 2 1.17 -0.95 -9.92
CA MET A 2 1.33 0.47 -9.57
C MET A 2 1.44 0.68 -8.06
N VAL A 3 0.58 0.00 -7.29
CA VAL A 3 0.58 0.01 -5.82
C VAL A 3 1.91 -0.51 -5.24
N GLY A 4 2.47 -1.57 -5.82
CA GLY A 4 3.76 -2.12 -5.38
C GLY A 4 4.94 -1.15 -5.52
N GLN A 5 4.91 -0.26 -6.51
CA GLN A 5 5.95 0.77 -6.68
C GLN A 5 5.88 1.81 -5.56
N VAL A 6 4.68 2.19 -5.13
CA VAL A 6 4.48 3.11 -4.00
C VAL A 6 5.05 2.50 -2.71
N PHE A 7 4.81 1.21 -2.46
CA PHE A 7 5.38 0.53 -1.29
C PHE A 7 6.90 0.49 -1.32
N ALA A 8 7.49 0.20 -2.48
CA ALA A 8 8.95 0.18 -2.64
C ALA A 8 9.57 1.57 -2.39
N ALA A 9 8.96 2.63 -2.97
CA ALA A 9 9.39 4.01 -2.77
C ALA A 9 9.24 4.46 -1.31
N GLY A 10 8.13 4.10 -0.67
CA GLY A 10 7.85 4.34 0.74
C GLY A 10 8.68 3.50 1.72
N LYS A 11 9.60 2.67 1.20
CA LYS A 11 10.47 1.79 2.00
C LYS A 11 9.67 0.80 2.87
N LEU A 12 8.54 0.34 2.36
CA LEU A 12 7.64 -0.57 3.06
C LEU A 12 7.94 -2.02 2.69
N ARG A 13 7.76 -2.91 3.66
CA ARG A 13 7.78 -4.36 3.43
C ARG A 13 6.35 -4.84 3.21
N LEU A 14 6.13 -5.56 2.12
CA LEU A 14 4.87 -6.24 1.83
C LEU A 14 4.96 -7.69 2.31
N HIS A 15 4.07 -8.08 3.21
CA HIS A 15 3.98 -9.47 3.71
C HIS A 15 3.14 -10.34 2.81
N PHE A 16 1.93 -9.87 2.48
CA PHE A 16 1.04 -10.53 1.55
C PHE A 16 0.07 -9.54 0.91
N ALA A 17 -0.41 -9.93 -0.26
CA ALA A 17 -1.47 -9.24 -0.97
C ALA A 17 -2.61 -10.24 -1.21
N ARG A 18 -3.84 -9.81 -0.96
CA ARG A 18 -5.06 -10.55 -1.31
C ARG A 18 -5.83 -9.72 -2.33
N ILE A 19 -6.01 -10.30 -3.51
CA ILE A 19 -6.79 -9.71 -4.60
C ILE A 19 -8.10 -10.49 -4.68
N ALA A 20 -9.22 -9.82 -4.46
CA ALA A 20 -10.54 -10.40 -4.58
C ALA A 20 -11.32 -9.67 -5.66
N THR A 21 -12.05 -10.41 -6.50
CA THR A 21 -12.88 -9.82 -7.55
C THR A 21 -14.32 -10.23 -7.33
N ALA A 22 -15.24 -9.26 -7.28
CA ALA A 22 -16.67 -9.47 -7.16
C ALA A 22 -17.37 -8.80 -8.35
N GLY A 23 -17.84 -9.61 -9.31
CA GLY A 23 -18.37 -9.10 -10.57
C GLY A 23 -17.29 -8.33 -11.35
N ALA A 24 -17.50 -7.03 -11.51
CA ALA A 24 -16.55 -6.13 -12.19
C ALA A 24 -15.62 -5.37 -11.23
N GLU A 25 -15.82 -5.47 -9.92
CA GLU A 25 -15.03 -4.74 -8.93
C GLU A 25 -13.88 -5.61 -8.39
N ALA A 26 -12.68 -5.04 -8.34
CA ALA A 26 -11.53 -5.63 -7.66
C ALA A 26 -11.31 -4.96 -6.30
N GLN A 27 -11.09 -5.76 -5.27
CA GLN A 27 -10.68 -5.34 -3.94
C GLN A 27 -9.29 -5.90 -3.65
N ASP A 28 -8.33 -4.98 -3.53
CA ASP A 28 -6.94 -5.30 -3.25
C ASP A 28 -6.62 -4.96 -1.80
N THR A 29 -6.24 -5.96 -1.00
CA THR A 29 -5.82 -5.79 0.40
C THR A 29 -4.34 -6.14 0.54
N PHE A 30 -3.57 -5.28 1.18
CA PHE A 30 -2.13 -5.46 1.37
C PHE A 30 -1.78 -5.38 2.86
N ALA A 31 -0.99 -6.33 3.36
CA ALA A 31 -0.42 -6.29 4.71
C ALA A 31 1.03 -5.79 4.63
N ILE A 32 1.28 -4.62 5.22
CA ILE A 32 2.56 -3.91 5.11
C ILE A 32 3.12 -3.49 6.48
N THR A 33 4.45 -3.47 6.58
CA THR A 33 5.20 -2.92 7.72
C THR A 33 6.31 -2.00 7.19
N ASP A 34 7.05 -1.37 8.10
CA ASP A 34 8.35 -0.82 7.73
C ASP A 34 9.41 -1.92 7.53
N ARG A 35 10.67 -1.50 7.39
CA ARG A 35 11.80 -2.40 7.11
C ARG A 35 12.23 -3.23 8.31
N ASP A 36 11.83 -2.83 9.51
CA ASP A 36 12.19 -3.46 10.77
C ASP A 36 11.03 -4.33 11.30
N ASP A 37 10.08 -4.68 10.42
CA ASP A 37 8.84 -5.41 10.71
C ASP A 37 7.94 -4.73 11.74
N GLN A 38 8.06 -3.41 11.90
CA GLN A 38 7.23 -2.67 12.84
C GLN A 38 5.98 -2.09 12.16
N PRO A 39 4.86 -1.97 12.90
CA PRO A 39 3.70 -1.22 12.46
C PRO A 39 4.08 0.23 12.13
N ILE A 40 3.52 0.75 11.04
CA ILE A 40 3.68 2.15 10.68
C ILE A 40 2.70 2.96 11.52
N SER A 41 3.17 3.56 12.63
CA SER A 41 2.33 4.27 13.58
C SER A 41 2.37 5.80 13.46
N ASP A 42 3.37 6.34 12.75
CA ASP A 42 3.50 7.78 12.53
C ASP A 42 2.39 8.30 11.60
N PRO A 43 1.50 9.19 12.07
CA PRO A 43 0.39 9.72 11.28
C PRO A 43 0.82 10.45 10.01
N GLU A 44 1.92 11.19 10.04
CA GLU A 44 2.40 11.94 8.86
C GLU A 44 2.89 10.98 7.78
N ARG A 45 3.62 9.94 8.19
CA ARG A 45 4.06 8.88 7.31
C ARG A 45 2.89 8.11 6.70
N LEU A 46 1.87 7.79 7.50
CA LEU A 46 0.65 7.15 7.01
C LEU A 46 -0.07 8.03 5.97
N ALA A 47 -0.21 9.32 6.23
CA ALA A 47 -0.82 10.26 5.30
C ALA A 47 -0.05 10.35 3.97
N ALA A 48 1.29 10.41 4.03
CA ALA A 48 2.14 10.45 2.84
C ALA A 48 2.01 9.18 1.98
N ILE A 49 1.94 8.00 2.61
CA ILE A 49 1.73 6.73 1.90
C ILE A 49 0.34 6.73 1.23
N ALA A 50 -0.70 7.13 1.96
CA ALA A 50 -2.06 7.18 1.43
C ALA A 50 -2.17 8.14 0.23
N GLU A 51 -1.52 9.29 0.29
CA GLU A 51 -1.54 10.27 -0.79
C GLU A 51 -0.77 9.76 -2.02
N ALA A 52 0.40 9.14 -1.83
CA ALA A 52 1.14 8.52 -2.92
C ALA A 52 0.35 7.39 -3.60
N LEU A 53 -0.45 6.63 -2.84
CA LEU A 53 -1.34 5.59 -3.39
C LEU A 53 -2.46 6.20 -4.22
N ARG A 54 -3.14 7.25 -3.73
CA ARG A 54 -4.21 7.94 -4.47
C ARG A 54 -3.70 8.53 -5.76
N SER A 55 -2.63 9.33 -5.68
CA SER A 55 -2.01 9.94 -6.87
C SER A 55 -1.60 8.89 -7.89
N LYS A 56 -1.19 7.69 -7.47
CA LYS A 56 -0.80 6.64 -8.40
C LYS A 56 -2.00 5.88 -8.98
N LEU A 57 -3.15 5.86 -8.34
CA LEU A 57 -4.36 5.17 -8.81
C LEU A 57 -5.26 6.08 -9.66
N ASP A 58 -5.16 7.39 -9.49
CA ASP A 58 -5.88 8.39 -10.29
C ASP A 58 -5.19 8.70 -11.64
N ASP A 59 -3.95 8.22 -11.84
CA ASP A 59 -3.16 8.25 -13.09
C ASP A 59 -3.54 7.09 -14.04
#